data_AF-A0AAU1FYZ9-F1
#
_entry.id   AF-A0AAU1FYZ9-F1
#
_cell.length_a   1.000
_cell.length_b   1.000
_cell.length_c   1.000
_cell.angle_alpha   90.00
_cell.angle_beta   90.00
_cell.angle_gamma   90.00
#
_symmetry.space_group_name_H-M   'P 1'
#
loop_
_entity.id
_entity.type
_entity.pdbx_description
1 polymer ?
#
loop_
_entity_poly.entity_id
_entity_poly.type
_entity_poly.pdbx_seq_one_letter_code
_entity_poly.pdbx_strand_id
1 'polypeptide(L)'
;MPLMSRRSRAAALGFLAAALFAFTGLCFFQGKTPGLLPEGSWGAWRSGDIAGWSTHIRVNTWSQAAEARINWGKAEAIELNAYGKTARDTTVTHRTVFTLTPDGKLTAQRS
;
A
#
# COMPACT_ATOMS: atom_id res chain seq x y z
N MET A 1 -10.86 -24.48 -46.04
CA MET A 1 -10.49 -23.12 -45.55
C MET A 1 -10.19 -23.15 -44.03
N PRO A 2 -8.94 -23.38 -43.58
CA PRO A 2 -8.61 -23.43 -42.15
C PRO A 2 -7.97 -22.14 -41.61
N LEU A 3 -7.78 -21.11 -42.44
CA LEU A 3 -7.03 -19.90 -42.06
C LEU A 3 -7.82 -18.93 -41.15
N MET A 4 -9.16 -18.91 -41.26
CA MET A 4 -10.02 -18.01 -40.47
C MET A 4 -10.10 -18.39 -38.99
N SER A 5 -9.99 -19.68 -38.64
CA SER A 5 -10.05 -20.13 -37.24
C SER A 5 -8.76 -19.85 -36.45
N ARG A 6 -7.60 -19.81 -37.12
CA ARG A 6 -6.32 -19.45 -36.48
C ARG A 6 -6.22 -17.96 -36.17
N ARG A 7 -6.71 -17.09 -37.05
CA ARG A 7 -6.73 -15.63 -36.82
C ARG A 7 -7.65 -15.23 -35.66
N SER A 8 -8.83 -15.84 -35.53
CA SER A 8 -9.71 -15.53 -34.39
C SER A 8 -9.15 -16.04 -33.06
N ARG A 9 -8.48 -17.20 -33.05
CA ARG A 9 -7.79 -17.72 -31.86
C ARG A 9 -6.59 -16.86 -31.46
N ALA A 10 -5.80 -16.40 -32.42
CA ALA A 10 -4.68 -15.49 -32.15
C ALA A 10 -5.16 -14.13 -31.59
N ALA A 11 -6.24 -13.57 -32.16
CA ALA A 11 -6.86 -12.36 -31.63
C ALA A 11 -7.41 -12.57 -30.21
N ALA A 12 -8.12 -13.67 -29.96
CA ALA A 12 -8.65 -14.01 -28.64
C ALA A 12 -7.53 -14.19 -27.59
N LEU A 13 -6.42 -14.84 -27.95
CA LEU A 13 -5.24 -14.97 -27.08
C LEU A 13 -4.60 -13.60 -26.82
N GLY A 14 -4.53 -12.73 -27.83
CA GLY A 14 -4.05 -11.36 -27.66
C GLY A 14 -4.90 -10.55 -26.70
N PHE A 15 -6.23 -10.62 -26.82
CA PHE A 15 -7.17 -9.99 -25.89
C PHE A 15 -7.04 -10.56 -24.47
N LEU A 16 -6.92 -11.87 -24.34
CA LEU A 16 -6.75 -12.52 -23.03
C LEU A 16 -5.46 -12.04 -22.35
N ALA A 17 -4.35 -12.00 -23.10
CA ALA A 17 -3.08 -11.50 -22.59
C ALA A 17 -3.20 -10.03 -22.16
N ALA A 18 -3.79 -9.17 -22.99
CA ALA A 18 -3.99 -7.76 -22.64
C ALA A 18 -4.86 -7.59 -21.39
N ALA A 19 -5.93 -8.38 -21.24
CA ALA A 19 -6.79 -8.36 -20.06
C ALA A 19 -6.04 -8.79 -18.80
N LEU A 20 -5.19 -9.82 -18.88
CA LEU A 20 -4.36 -10.27 -17.76
C LEU A 20 -3.32 -9.22 -17.36
N PHE A 21 -2.69 -8.55 -18.32
CA PHE A 21 -1.77 -7.44 -18.04
C PHE A 21 -2.50 -6.27 -17.36
N ALA A 22 -3.67 -5.88 -17.86
CA ALA A 22 -4.47 -4.82 -17.26
C ALA A 22 -4.90 -5.18 -15.83
N PHE A 23 -5.33 -6.42 -15.61
CA PHE A 23 -5.71 -6.91 -14.28
C PHE A 23 -4.52 -6.93 -13.32
N THR A 24 -3.35 -7.39 -13.77
CA THR A 24 -2.13 -7.39 -12.96
C THR A 24 -1.70 -5.97 -12.60
N GLY A 25 -1.73 -5.05 -13.56
CA GLY A 25 -1.46 -3.63 -13.32
C GLY A 25 -2.43 -3.01 -12.32
N LEU A 26 -3.71 -3.38 -12.38
CA LEU A 26 -4.72 -2.94 -11.42
C LEU A 26 -4.43 -3.46 -10.01
N CYS A 27 -4.06 -4.74 -9.86
CA CYS A 27 -3.68 -5.32 -8.57
C CYS A 27 -2.46 -4.63 -7.97
N PHE A 28 -1.49 -4.25 -8.81
CA PHE A 28 -0.32 -3.48 -8.40
C PHE A 28 -0.71 -2.08 -7.91
N PHE A 29 -1.48 -1.34 -8.71
CA PHE A 29 -1.95 0.00 -8.36
C PHE A 29 -2.79 0.00 -7.08
N GLN A 30 -3.58 -1.04 -6.83
CA GLN A 30 -4.35 -1.19 -5.60
C GLN A 30 -3.50 -1.55 -4.37
N GLY A 31 -2.17 -1.69 -4.48
CA GLY A 31 -1.31 -2.03 -3.35
C GLY A 31 -1.50 -3.45 -2.82
N LYS A 32 -2.15 -4.35 -3.58
CA LYS A 32 -2.43 -5.74 -3.16
C LYS A 32 -1.23 -6.69 -3.29
N THR A 33 -0.05 -6.14 -3.59
CA THR A 33 1.18 -6.90 -3.88
C THR A 33 2.37 -6.35 -3.10
N PRO A 34 2.32 -6.36 -1.75
CA PRO A 34 3.29 -5.65 -0.91
C PRO A 34 4.74 -6.12 -1.10
N GLY A 35 4.96 -7.42 -1.37
CA GLY A 35 6.30 -7.96 -1.63
C GLY A 35 6.89 -7.61 -3.01
N LEU A 36 6.15 -6.91 -3.86
CA LEU A 36 6.57 -6.55 -5.21
C LEU A 36 6.81 -5.05 -5.39
N LEU A 37 6.68 -4.24 -4.33
CA LEU A 37 6.90 -2.80 -4.39
C LEU A 37 8.40 -2.49 -4.36
N PRO A 38 9.00 -1.96 -5.44
CA PRO A 38 10.42 -1.62 -5.44
C PRO A 38 10.71 -0.47 -4.48
N GLU A 39 11.87 -0.48 -3.83
CA GLU A 39 12.23 0.57 -2.87
C GLU A 39 12.20 1.99 -3.49
N GLY A 40 12.63 2.13 -4.75
CA GLY A 40 12.61 3.40 -5.47
C GLY A 40 11.21 3.93 -5.85
N SER A 41 10.15 3.14 -5.65
CA SER A 41 8.77 3.60 -5.87
C SER A 41 8.20 4.37 -4.66
N TRP A 42 8.89 4.32 -3.52
CA TRP A 42 8.48 5.02 -2.31
C TRP A 42 8.88 6.49 -2.34
N GLY A 43 7.95 7.36 -1.93
CA GLY A 43 8.26 8.75 -1.67
C GLY A 43 9.17 8.93 -0.45
N ALA A 44 9.71 10.14 -0.31
CA ALA A 44 10.50 10.51 0.86
C ALA A 44 9.69 10.35 2.16
N TRP A 45 10.37 9.92 3.22
CA TRP A 45 9.81 9.93 4.56
C TRP A 45 9.49 11.37 4.99
N ARG A 46 8.29 11.55 5.53
CA ARG A 46 7.81 12.81 6.10
C ARG A 46 7.64 12.62 7.60
N SER A 47 8.38 13.40 8.36
CA SER A 47 8.26 13.41 9.82
C SER A 47 7.10 14.29 10.26
N GLY A 48 6.47 13.92 11.36
CA GLY A 48 5.41 14.69 12.00
C GLY A 48 5.24 14.30 13.45
N ASP A 49 4.28 14.93 14.13
CA ASP A 49 3.86 14.56 15.46
C ASP A 49 2.35 14.33 15.48
N ILE A 50 1.89 13.32 16.21
CA ILE A 50 0.47 13.13 16.48
C ILE A 50 0.26 12.65 17.91
N ALA A 51 -0.55 13.39 18.68
CA ALA A 51 -0.83 13.09 20.08
C ALA A 51 0.45 12.91 20.94
N GLY A 52 1.53 13.64 20.62
CA GLY A 52 2.83 13.57 21.30
C GLY A 52 3.72 12.40 20.84
N TRP A 53 3.31 11.65 19.82
CA TRP A 53 4.12 10.60 19.20
C TRP A 53 4.85 11.14 17.99
N SER A 54 6.14 10.84 17.89
CA SER A 54 6.91 11.11 16.69
C SER A 54 6.52 10.12 15.60
N THR A 55 6.17 10.64 14.42
CA THR A 55 5.73 9.85 13.27
C THR A 55 6.65 10.08 12.10
N HIS A 56 6.89 9.04 11.33
CA HIS A 56 7.55 9.09 10.03
C HIS A 56 6.67 8.31 9.07
N ILE A 57 6.17 8.97 8.03
CA ILE A 57 5.24 8.36 7.06
C ILE A 57 5.85 8.48 5.68
N ARG A 58 5.77 7.41 4.89
CA ARG A 58 6.02 7.45 3.45
C ARG A 58 4.87 6.82 2.69
N VAL A 59 4.66 7.30 1.47
CA VAL A 59 3.60 6.84 0.58
C VAL A 59 4.24 6.36 -0.71
N ASN A 60 3.71 5.27 -1.25
CA ASN A 60 4.15 4.76 -2.53
C ASN A 60 3.64 5.66 -3.66
N THR A 61 4.49 5.92 -4.65
CA THR A 61 4.18 6.85 -5.73
C THR A 61 3.26 6.22 -6.79
N TRP A 62 3.25 4.89 -6.89
CA TRP A 62 2.60 4.16 -7.99
C TRP A 62 1.47 3.25 -7.53
N SER A 63 1.27 3.09 -6.23
CA SER A 63 0.26 2.20 -5.66
C SER A 63 -0.38 2.81 -4.42
N GLN A 64 -1.57 2.32 -4.08
CA GLN A 64 -2.27 2.59 -2.83
C GLN A 64 -1.54 1.86 -1.69
N ALA A 65 -0.43 2.42 -1.25
CA ALA A 65 0.40 1.85 -0.21
C ALA A 65 1.08 2.96 0.62
N ALA A 66 1.04 2.81 1.94
CA ALA A 66 1.74 3.69 2.87
C ALA A 66 2.38 2.91 4.02
N GLU A 67 3.46 3.45 4.55
CA GLU A 67 4.16 2.92 5.73
C GLU A 67 4.31 4.04 6.75
N ALA A 68 4.11 3.72 8.02
CA ALA A 68 4.31 4.65 9.11
C ALA A 68 5.10 4.01 10.24
N ARG A 69 6.11 4.74 10.73
CA ARG A 69 6.85 4.43 11.96
C ARG A 69 6.47 5.45 13.02
N ILE A 70 6.01 4.98 14.16
CA ILE A 70 5.39 5.79 15.20
C ILE A 70 6.10 5.49 16.51
N ASN A 71 6.63 6.50 17.18
CA ASN A 71 7.50 6.32 18.35
C ASN A 71 7.10 7.24 19.49
N TRP A 72 7.10 6.69 20.71
CA TRP A 72 7.04 7.46 21.95
C TRP A 72 8.44 7.53 22.56
N GLY A 73 9.22 8.50 22.11
CA GLY A 73 10.63 8.59 22.47
C GLY A 73 11.36 7.27 22.18
N LYS A 74 11.98 6.67 23.20
CA LYS A 74 12.64 5.36 23.14
C LYS A 74 11.83 4.23 23.81
N ALA A 75 10.64 4.53 24.32
CA ALA A 75 9.89 3.60 25.16
C ALA A 75 9.02 2.64 24.36
N GLU A 76 8.46 3.11 23.24
CA GLU A 76 7.53 2.33 22.43
C GLU A 76 7.65 2.73 20.96
N ALA A 77 7.56 1.73 20.08
CA ALA A 77 7.58 1.90 18.63
C ALA A 77 6.51 1.01 17.99
N ILE A 78 5.79 1.56 17.01
CA ILE A 78 4.79 0.86 16.21
C ILE A 78 5.11 1.09 14.74
N GLU A 79 4.95 0.05 13.94
CA GLU A 79 5.02 0.12 12.48
C GLU A 79 3.66 -0.26 11.88
N LEU A 80 3.13 0.59 11.02
CA LEU A 80 1.90 0.35 10.28
C LEU A 80 2.19 0.28 8.79
N ASN A 81 1.72 -0.79 8.16
CA ASN A 81 1.87 -1.04 6.73
C ASN A 81 0.49 -1.15 6.07
N ALA A 82 0.06 -0.07 5.41
CA ALA A 82 -1.26 0.05 4.79
C ALA A 82 -1.18 -0.25 3.29
N TYR A 83 -1.16 -1.54 2.93
CA TYR A 83 -1.06 -2.00 1.54
C TYR A 83 -2.45 -2.32 0.96
N GLY A 84 -3.01 -1.38 0.20
CA GLY A 84 -4.35 -1.48 -0.39
C GLY A 84 -5.52 -1.48 0.59
N LYS A 85 -5.23 -1.55 1.90
CA LYS A 85 -6.18 -1.53 3.00
C LYS A 85 -5.62 -0.73 4.16
N THR A 86 -6.53 -0.13 4.93
CA THR A 86 -6.18 0.58 6.16
C THR A 86 -5.52 -0.37 7.16
N ALA A 87 -4.41 0.04 7.75
CA ALA A 87 -3.74 -0.63 8.85
C ALA A 87 -4.12 0.03 10.18
N ARG A 88 -4.23 -0.77 11.24
CA ARG A 88 -4.50 -0.30 12.59
C ARG A 88 -3.68 -1.08 13.60
N ASP A 89 -3.21 -0.41 14.62
CA ASP A 89 -2.58 -1.03 15.78
C ASP A 89 -2.77 -0.17 17.02
N THR A 90 -2.67 -0.76 18.20
CA THR A 90 -2.95 -0.11 19.48
C THR A 90 -1.73 -0.15 20.38
N THR A 91 -1.37 1.00 20.94
CA THR A 91 -0.28 1.08 21.91
C THR A 91 -0.67 0.46 23.24
N VAL A 92 0.29 -0.19 23.88
CA VAL A 92 0.06 -0.82 25.19
C VAL A 92 0.06 0.25 26.28
N THR A 93 0.98 1.22 26.19
CA THR A 93 1.22 2.20 27.26
C THR A 93 0.11 3.25 27.35
N HIS A 94 -0.33 3.77 26.21
CA HIS A 94 -1.26 4.90 26.16
C HIS A 94 -2.67 4.52 25.67
N ARG A 95 -2.88 3.24 25.34
CA ARG A 95 -4.12 2.73 24.72
C ARG A 95 -4.55 3.58 23.52
N THR A 96 -3.58 4.03 22.75
CA THR A 96 -3.81 4.85 21.56
C THR A 96 -3.92 3.93 20.35
N VAL A 97 -5.05 3.97 19.67
CA VAL A 97 -5.27 3.28 18.40
C VAL A 97 -4.76 4.18 17.28
N PHE A 98 -3.73 3.74 16.58
CA PHE A 98 -3.27 4.36 15.36
C PHE A 98 -3.96 3.73 14.15
N THR A 99 -4.33 4.56 13.18
CA THR A 99 -4.93 4.13 11.92
C THR A 99 -4.20 4.80 10.77
N LEU A 100 -3.64 3.99 9.86
CA LEU A 100 -2.96 4.44 8.65
C LEU A 100 -3.76 4.02 7.42
N THR A 101 -4.10 4.97 6.56
CA THR A 101 -4.71 4.70 5.26
C THR A 101 -3.65 4.52 4.16
N PRO A 102 -3.97 3.82 3.05
CA PRO A 102 -3.01 3.61 1.96
C PRO A 102 -2.52 4.86 1.23
N ASP A 103 -3.24 5.98 1.35
CA ASP A 103 -2.85 7.31 0.84
C ASP A 103 -1.97 8.10 1.83
N GLY A 104 -1.65 7.51 2.99
CA GLY A 104 -0.71 8.08 3.96
C GLY A 104 -1.33 8.95 5.05
N LYS A 105 -2.66 8.95 5.21
CA LYS A 105 -3.30 9.63 6.33
C LYS A 105 -3.15 8.78 7.59
N LEU A 106 -2.47 9.34 8.59
CA LEU A 106 -2.32 8.77 9.92
C LEU A 106 -3.24 9.49 10.90
N THR A 107 -4.00 8.74 11.69
CA THR A 107 -4.81 9.27 12.80
C THR A 107 -4.55 8.50 14.08
N ALA A 108 -4.75 9.17 15.22
CA ALA A 108 -4.59 8.60 16.55
C ALA A 108 -5.85 8.85 17.38
N GLN A 109 -6.35 7.82 18.04
CA GLN A 109 -7.51 7.93 18.94
C GLN A 109 -7.22 7.17 20.23
N ARG A 110 -7.42 7.83 21.38
CA ARG A 110 -7.30 7.15 22.67
C ARG A 110 -8.53 6.25 22.88
N SER A 111 -8.28 4.99 23.24
CA SER A 111 -9.26 4.00 23.68
C SER A 111 -9.55 4.08 25.17
#